data_AF-A0A1C2I4N0-F1
#
_entry.id   AF-A0A1C2I4N0-F1
#
_cell.length_a   1.000
_cell.length_b   1.000
_cell.length_c   1.000
_cell.angle_alpha   90.00
_cell.angle_beta   90.00
_cell.angle_gamma   90.00
#
_symmetry.space_group_name_H-M   'P 1'
#
loop_
_entity.id
_entity.type
_entity.pdbx_description
1 polymer ?
#
loop_
_entity_poly.entity_id
_entity_poly.type
_entity_poly.pdbx_seq_one_letter_code
_entity_poly.pdbx_strand_id
1 'polypeptide(L)' 'MVRKPWNPSCEQAKFVAQACRLIGLGFFAAVGYHDTIALVTGTVHGTHVAITAFFAFLVWLEFELIGYLSIGKGGCQ' A
#
# COMPACT_ATOMS: atom_id res chain seq x y z
N MET A 1 5.26 -12.39 24.60
CA MET A 1 3.85 -11.92 24.69
C MET A 1 3.07 -12.54 23.54
N VAL A 2 2.16 -13.47 23.82
CA VAL A 2 1.26 -14.01 22.77
C VAL A 2 0.25 -12.91 22.45
N ARG A 3 0.39 -12.27 21.28
CA ARG A 3 -0.63 -11.29 20.83
C ARG A 3 -1.93 -12.04 20.63
N LYS A 4 -3.00 -11.65 21.35
CA LYS A 4 -4.34 -12.17 21.07
C LYS A 4 -4.65 -11.95 19.57
N PRO A 5 -5.27 -12.92 18.88
CA PRO A 5 -5.74 -12.71 17.52
C PRO A 5 -6.66 -11.49 17.49
N TRP A 6 -6.37 -10.52 16.61
CA TRP A 6 -7.23 -9.36 16.40
C TRP A 6 -8.55 -9.81 15.76
N ASN A 7 -9.67 -9.50 16.41
CA ASN A 7 -11.02 -9.87 15.99
C ASN A 7 -11.87 -8.58 15.86
N PRO A 8 -11.74 -7.82 14.74
CA PRO A 8 -12.40 -6.54 14.57
C PRO A 8 -13.90 -6.67 14.34
N SER A 9 -14.66 -5.60 14.63
CA SER A 9 -16.00 -5.46 14.07
C SER A 9 -15.92 -5.19 12.56
N CYS A 10 -17.03 -5.42 11.84
CA CYS A 10 -17.06 -5.18 10.41
C CYS A 10 -16.72 -3.72 10.03
N GLU A 11 -17.21 -2.74 10.79
CA GLU A 11 -16.90 -1.32 10.54
C GLU A 11 -15.41 -1.01 10.80
N GLN A 12 -14.79 -1.61 11.83
CA GLN A 12 -13.35 -1.47 12.05
C GLN A 12 -12.54 -2.10 10.92
N ALA A 13 -12.97 -3.27 10.42
CA ALA A 13 -12.32 -3.95 9.32
C ALA A 13 -12.40 -3.16 8.00
N LYS A 14 -13.57 -2.59 7.68
CA LYS A 14 -13.75 -1.69 6.53
C LYS A 14 -12.87 -0.45 6.64
N PHE A 15 -12.82 0.17 7.81
CA PHE A 15 -11.98 1.35 8.04
C PHE A 15 -10.49 1.02 7.82
N VAL A 16 -10.01 -0.09 8.38
CA VAL A 16 -8.61 -0.54 8.19
C VAL A 16 -8.33 -0.84 6.71
N ALA A 17 -9.24 -1.51 6.01
CA ALA A 17 -9.06 -1.81 4.59
C ALA A 17 -8.99 -0.54 3.73
N GLN A 18 -9.87 0.44 3.96
CA GLN A 18 -9.81 1.73 3.30
C GLN A 18 -8.53 2.48 3.62
N ALA A 19 -8.09 2.47 4.88
CA ALA A 19 -6.84 3.10 5.30
C ALA A 19 -5.63 2.46 4.61
N CYS A 20 -5.55 1.12 4.53
CA CYS A 20 -4.49 0.42 3.82
C CYS A 20 -4.44 0.81 2.34
N ARG A 21 -5.60 0.89 1.68
CA ARG A 21 -5.69 1.32 0.28
C ARG A 21 -5.20 2.76 0.08
N LEU A 22 -5.59 3.68 0.95
CA LEU A 22 -5.13 5.07 0.90
C LEU A 22 -3.63 5.20 1.16
N ILE A 23 -3.09 4.44 2.13
CA ILE A 23 -1.65 4.41 2.41
C ILE A 23 -0.88 3.89 1.21
N GLY A 24 -1.33 2.81 0.58
CA GLY A 24 -0.67 2.24 -0.59
C GLY A 24 -0.70 3.19 -1.80
N LEU A 25 -1.84 3.85 -2.06
CA LEU A 25 -1.94 4.89 -3.10
C LEU A 25 -1.03 6.10 -2.80
N GLY A 26 -1.00 6.54 -1.54
CA GLY A 26 -0.14 7.64 -1.10
C GLY A 26 1.34 7.30 -1.25
N PHE A 27 1.74 6.07 -0.92
CA PHE A 27 3.09 5.58 -1.14
C PHE A 27 3.45 5.56 -2.62
N PHE A 28 2.58 5.01 -3.47
CA PHE A 28 2.81 4.96 -4.91
C PHE A 28 2.97 6.36 -5.52
N ALA A 29 2.13 7.31 -5.12
CA ALA A 29 2.23 8.70 -5.54
C ALA A 29 3.53 9.38 -5.07
N ALA A 30 3.96 9.11 -3.83
CA ALA A 30 5.20 9.66 -3.29
C ALA A 30 6.44 9.16 -4.05
N VAL A 31 6.48 7.86 -4.36
CA VAL A 31 7.55 7.27 -5.20
C VAL A 31 7.54 7.91 -6.59
N GLY A 32 6.38 7.96 -7.24
CA GLY A 32 6.25 8.56 -8.58
C GLY A 32 6.67 10.04 -8.63
N TYR A 33 6.35 10.83 -7.61
CA TYR A 33 6.80 12.22 -7.49
C TYR A 33 8.32 12.32 -7.38
N HIS A 34 8.93 11.54 -6.48
CA HIS A 34 10.38 11.53 -6.30
C HIS A 34 11.11 11.12 -7.59
N ASP A 35 10.63 10.07 -8.25
CA ASP A 35 11.20 9.57 -9.50
C ASP A 35 11.05 10.56 -10.65
N THR A 36 9.92 11.27 -10.71
CA THR A 36 9.70 12.32 -11.73
C THR A 36 10.70 13.45 -11.56
N ILE A 37 10.93 13.92 -10.33
CA ILE A 37 11.93 14.96 -10.06
C ILE A 37 13.33 14.46 -10.39
N ALA A 38 13.66 13.24 -9.98
CA ALA A 38 14.97 12.65 -10.24
C ALA A 38 15.25 12.51 -11.74
N LEU A 39 14.23 12.14 -12.53
CA LEU A 39 14.33 12.02 -13.99
C LEU A 39 14.52 13.39 -14.65
N VAL A 40 13.73 14.40 -14.25
CA VAL A 40 13.82 15.77 -14.79
C VAL A 40 15.16 16.42 -14.43
N THR A 41 15.72 16.12 -13.26
CA THR A 41 17.03 16.63 -12.81
C THR A 41 18.21 15.84 -13.34
N GLY A 42 17.99 14.76 -14.11
CA GLY A 42 19.03 13.92 -14.70
C GLY A 42 19.80 13.08 -13.67
N THR A 43 19.27 12.89 -12.46
CA THR A 43 19.92 12.13 -11.39
C THR A 43 19.67 10.63 -11.49
N VAL A 44 18.63 10.20 -12.23
CA VAL A 44 18.32 8.80 -12.50
C VAL A 44 17.92 8.58 -13.96
N HIS A 45 18.02 7.32 -14.42
CA HIS A 45 17.60 6.90 -15.76
C HIS A 45 16.24 6.17 -15.74
N GLY A 46 15.61 6.05 -16.91
CA GLY A 46 14.30 5.39 -17.05
C GLY A 46 14.23 3.97 -16.48
N THR A 47 15.34 3.21 -16.50
CA THR A 47 15.40 1.87 -15.87
C THR A 47 15.22 1.93 -14.36
N HIS A 48 15.78 2.94 -13.68
CA HIS A 48 15.60 3.10 -12.23
C HIS A 48 14.14 3.38 -11.91
N VAL A 49 13.51 4.31 -12.65
CA VAL A 49 12.10 4.65 -12.50
C VAL A 49 11.19 3.44 -12.71
N ALA A 50 11.51 2.58 -13.69
CA ALA A 50 10.74 1.35 -13.92
C ALA A 50 10.85 0.37 -12.75
N ILE A 51 12.04 0.22 -12.17
CA ILE A 51 12.29 -0.68 -11.03
C ILE A 51 11.58 -0.16 -9.78
N THR A 52 11.70 1.13 -9.46
CA THR A 52 11.05 1.75 -8.30
C THR A 52 9.53 1.70 -8.42
N ALA A 53 8.97 1.99 -9.60
CA ALA A 53 7.54 1.84 -9.86
C ALA A 53 7.05 0.40 -9.67
N PHE A 54 7.83 -0.60 -10.12
CA PHE A 54 7.51 -2.01 -9.91
C PHE A 54 7.48 -2.39 -8.43
N PHE A 55 8.49 -1.99 -7.65
CA PHE A 55 8.47 -2.22 -6.20
C PHE A 55 7.32 -1.47 -5.50
N ALA A 56 7.02 -0.25 -5.93
CA ALA A 56 5.90 0.50 -5.40
C ALA A 56 4.56 -0.18 -5.66
N PHE A 57 4.40 -0.78 -6.85
CA PHE A 57 3.23 -1.58 -7.20
C PHE A 57 3.11 -2.84 -6.33
N LEU A 58 4.20 -3.56 -6.10
CA LEU A 58 4.20 -4.73 -5.20
C LEU A 58 3.80 -4.36 -3.77
N VAL A 59 4.34 -3.26 -3.24
CA VAL A 59 3.97 -2.76 -1.91
C VAL A 59 2.49 -2.39 -1.84
N TRP A 60 1.96 -1.75 -2.89
CA TRP A 60 0.53 -1.45 -2.97
C TRP A 60 -0.34 -2.72 -2.96
N LEU A 61 0.04 -3.76 -3.71
CA LEU A 61 -0.67 -5.05 -3.68
C LEU A 61 -0.67 -5.70 -2.30
N GLU A 62 0.43 -5.63 -1.55
CA GLU A 62 0.50 -6.12 -0.17
C GLU A 62 -0.48 -5.36 0.75
N PHE A 63 -0.57 -4.03 0.62
CA PHE A 63 -1.54 -3.24 1.38
C PHE A 63 -2.99 -3.58 1.02
N GLU A 64 -3.29 -3.78 -0.27
CA GLU A 64 -4.61 -4.25 -0.71
C GLU A 64 -4.92 -5.62 -0.10
N LEU A 65 -3.98 -6.57 -0.16
CA LEU A 65 -4.14 -7.91 0.43
C LEU A 65 -4.42 -7.84 1.94
N ILE A 66 -3.67 -7.02 2.68
CA ILE A 66 -3.90 -6.79 4.11
C ILE A 66 -5.30 -6.22 4.36
N GLY A 67 -5.76 -5.30 3.50
CA GLY A 67 -7.11 -4.76 3.54
C GLY A 67 -8.18 -5.85 3.36
N TYR A 68 -8.07 -6.68 2.32
CA TYR A 68 -9.00 -7.79 2.08
C TYR A 68 -9.02 -8.81 3.22
N LEU A 69 -7.85 -9.18 3.75
CA LEU A 69 -7.74 -10.10 4.90
C LEU A 69 -8.39 -9.49 6.15
N SER A 70 -8.32 -8.17 6.33
CA SER A 70 -8.96 -7.47 7.43
C SER A 70 -10.48 -7.54 7.34
N ILE A 71 -11.05 -7.32 6.14
CA ILE A 71 -12.49 -7.46 5.85
C ILE A 71 -12.96 -8.88 6.17
N GLY A 72 -12.22 -9.90 5.72
CA GLY A 72 -12.54 -11.30 5.99
C GLY A 72 -12.54 -11.63 7.50
N LYS A 73 -11.61 -11.06 8.28
CA LYS A 73 -11.59 -11.21 9.74
C LYS A 73 -12.74 -10.49 10.46
N GLY A 74 -13.24 -9.40 9.89
CA GLY A 74 -14.38 -8.66 10.43
C GLY A 74 -15.74 -9.32 10.16
N GLY A 75 -15.77 -10.44 9.44
CA GLY A 75 -17.01 -11.12 9.05
C GLY A 75 -17.91 -10.27 8.15
N CYS A 76 -17.34 -9.28 7.45
CA CYS A 76 -18.07 -8.50 6.47
C CYS A 76 -18.33 -9.39 5.24
N GLN A 77 -19.59 -9.77 5.04
CA GLN A 77 -20.09 -10.36 3.79
C GLN A 77 -20.54 -9.25 2.83
#